data_AF-A0AAV6FV55-F1
#
_entry.id   AF-A0AAV6FV55-F1
#
_cell.length_a   1.000
_cell.length_b   1.000
_cell.length_c   1.000
_cell.angle_alpha   90.00
_cell.angle_beta   90.00
_cell.angle_gamma   90.00
#
_symmetry.space_group_name_H-M   'P 1'
#
loop_
_entity.id
_entity.type
_entity.pdbx_description
1 polymer ?
#
loop_
_entity_poly.entity_id
_entity_poly.type
_entity_poly.pdbx_seq_one_letter_code
_entity_poly.pdbx_strand_id
1 'polypeptide(L)'
;MCGVSVLANITQCVLTLGSRVTGSEEAPLLLFDLSQPYPTMHQQGALPDALRKITTVYHTMMQASKAVMEESEGVHSKILQTHHRAMEFHEHLQTLAGKEGIKGRKLNRAVESFSWNITILKGQADLLKHEKAEVQELLKQLNCAAQTANLSLSPNTVKERRANQDSSDGGLDVW
;
A
#
# COMPACT_ATOMS: atom_id res chain seq x y z
N MET A 1 -4.40 -19.71 11.07
CA MET A 1 -3.37 -18.65 11.15
C MET A 1 -2.02 -19.28 10.83
N CYS A 2 -1.15 -18.58 10.09
CA CYS A 2 0.13 -19.11 9.60
C CYS A 2 1.24 -19.25 10.67
N GLY A 3 0.96 -19.04 11.97
CA GLY A 3 1.91 -19.33 13.06
C GLY A 3 3.18 -18.46 13.09
N VAL A 4 3.23 -17.37 12.32
CA VAL A 4 4.29 -16.37 12.36
C VAL A 4 3.95 -15.32 13.44
N SER A 5 4.95 -14.78 14.13
CA SER A 5 4.76 -13.71 15.13
C SER A 5 4.00 -12.51 14.54
N VAL A 6 3.15 -11.85 15.34
CA VAL A 6 2.46 -10.62 14.94
C VAL A 6 3.46 -9.47 14.68
N LEU A 7 4.69 -9.59 15.20
CA LEU A 7 5.79 -8.65 14.97
C LEU A 7 6.64 -8.99 13.75
N ALA A 8 6.30 -10.05 13.00
CA ALA A 8 7.13 -10.49 11.89
C ALA A 8 6.99 -9.56 10.69
N ASN A 9 8.12 -9.24 10.08
CA ASN A 9 8.15 -8.45 8.85
C ASN A 9 7.80 -9.32 7.63
N ILE A 10 7.61 -8.66 6.47
CA ILE A 10 7.22 -9.34 5.24
C ILE A 10 8.25 -10.39 4.81
N THR A 11 9.54 -10.12 5.02
CA THR A 11 10.63 -11.07 4.73
C THR A 11 10.46 -12.36 5.53
N GLN A 12 10.25 -12.26 6.84
CA GLN A 12 10.03 -13.42 7.70
C GLN A 12 8.76 -14.19 7.32
N CYS A 13 7.69 -13.49 6.96
CA CYS A 13 6.47 -14.10 6.46
C CYS A 13 6.74 -14.92 5.19
N VAL A 14 7.39 -14.32 4.19
CA VAL A 14 7.66 -14.97 2.89
C VAL A 14 8.62 -16.15 3.02
N LEU A 15 9.69 -16.02 3.80
CA LEU A 15 10.63 -17.12 4.05
C LEU A 15 9.95 -18.29 4.79
N THR A 16 9.09 -18.00 5.76
CA THR A 16 8.32 -19.03 6.47
C THR A 16 7.26 -19.67 5.59
N LEU A 17 6.72 -18.94 4.62
CA LEU A 17 5.82 -19.52 3.63
C LEU A 17 6.57 -20.45 2.69
N GLY A 18 7.77 -20.09 2.24
CA GLY A 18 8.59 -20.96 1.39
C GLY A 18 8.82 -22.34 1.98
N SER A 19 9.07 -22.42 3.30
CA SER A 19 9.28 -23.70 3.99
C SER A 19 8.01 -24.53 4.20
N ARG A 20 6.81 -23.95 4.01
CA ARG A 20 5.52 -24.60 4.31
C ARG A 20 4.67 -24.90 3.09
N VAL A 21 5.04 -24.35 1.94
CA VAL A 21 4.24 -24.37 0.72
C VAL A 21 4.91 -25.30 -0.29
N THR A 22 5.31 -26.49 0.15
CA THR A 22 5.89 -27.55 -0.69
C THR A 22 4.87 -28.66 -0.93
N GLY A 23 4.72 -29.06 -2.21
CA GLY A 23 3.85 -30.14 -2.66
C GLY A 23 4.51 -31.51 -2.61
N SER A 24 3.84 -32.53 -3.17
CA SER A 24 4.26 -33.95 -3.10
C SER A 24 5.55 -34.30 -3.85
N GLU A 25 6.19 -33.33 -4.50
CA GLU A 25 7.47 -33.48 -5.22
C GLU A 25 8.43 -32.31 -4.91
N GLU A 26 8.33 -31.72 -3.70
CA GLU A 26 9.05 -30.49 -3.31
C GLU A 26 8.70 -29.24 -4.15
N ALA A 27 7.80 -29.37 -5.14
CA ALA A 27 7.35 -28.27 -5.97
C ALA A 27 6.54 -27.24 -5.14
N PRO A 28 6.81 -25.93 -5.29
CA PRO A 28 6.11 -24.90 -4.53
C PRO A 28 4.63 -24.78 -4.95
N LEU A 29 3.72 -24.79 -3.98
CA LEU A 29 2.26 -24.65 -4.22
C LEU A 29 1.85 -23.18 -4.47
N LEU A 30 2.72 -22.22 -4.18
CA LEU A 30 2.56 -20.79 -4.46
C LEU A 30 3.82 -20.27 -5.13
N LEU A 31 3.63 -19.45 -6.16
CA LEU A 31 4.71 -18.74 -6.83
C LEU A 31 4.35 -17.28 -7.00
N PHE A 32 5.34 -16.40 -6.87
CA PHE A 32 5.22 -14.97 -7.11
C PHE A 32 5.64 -14.65 -8.55
N ASP A 33 4.81 -13.92 -9.28
CA ASP A 33 5.22 -13.22 -10.48
C ASP A 33 5.87 -11.89 -10.06
N LEU A 34 7.20 -11.81 -10.19
CA LEU A 34 7.98 -10.62 -9.87
C LEU A 34 8.23 -9.71 -11.09
N SER A 35 7.61 -10.03 -12.23
CA SER A 35 7.84 -9.29 -13.48
C SER A 35 7.15 -7.92 -13.54
N GLN A 36 6.32 -7.60 -12.55
CA GLN A 36 5.59 -6.34 -12.44
C GLN A 36 5.99 -5.59 -11.15
N PRO A 37 5.82 -4.25 -11.10
CA PRO A 37 6.10 -3.45 -9.91
C PRO A 37 5.33 -3.90 -8.66
N TYR A 38 4.14 -4.47 -8.87
CA TYR A 38 3.30 -5.07 -7.83
C TYR A 38 3.24 -6.58 -8.07
N PRO A 39 3.99 -7.38 -7.31
CA PRO A 39 4.05 -8.80 -7.56
C PRO A 39 2.69 -9.48 -7.37
N THR A 40 2.39 -10.49 -8.19
CA THR A 40 1.15 -11.28 -8.06
C THR A 40 1.47 -12.68 -7.54
N MET A 41 0.58 -13.23 -6.71
CA MET A 41 0.74 -14.57 -6.16
C MET A 41 -0.15 -15.55 -6.92
N HIS A 42 0.45 -16.63 -7.41
CA HIS A 42 -0.21 -17.67 -8.18
C HIS A 42 -0.16 -19.01 -7.47
N GLN A 43 -1.33 -19.61 -7.28
CA GLN A 43 -1.48 -20.95 -6.75
C GLN A 43 -1.21 -21.99 -7.85
N GLN A 44 -0.34 -22.96 -7.56
CA GLN A 44 0.05 -24.04 -8.48
C GLN A 44 -0.68 -25.36 -8.18
N GLY A 45 -1.15 -25.55 -6.94
CA GLY A 45 -1.84 -26.75 -6.50
C GLY A 45 -2.77 -26.47 -5.32
N ALA A 46 -3.45 -27.49 -4.80
CA ALA A 46 -4.36 -27.31 -3.66
C ALA A 46 -3.59 -26.86 -2.41
N LEU A 47 -3.99 -25.74 -1.82
CA LEU A 47 -3.39 -25.25 -0.57
C LEU A 47 -4.00 -25.97 0.63
N PRO A 48 -3.21 -26.23 1.69
CA PRO A 48 -3.72 -26.65 2.98
C PRO A 48 -4.76 -25.65 3.51
N ASP A 49 -5.78 -26.13 4.23
CA ASP A 49 -6.86 -25.30 4.78
C ASP A 49 -6.36 -24.11 5.59
N ALA A 50 -5.27 -24.31 6.34
CA ALA A 50 -4.62 -23.27 7.13
C ALA A 50 -4.08 -22.10 6.30
N LEU A 51 -3.78 -22.32 5.01
CA LEU A 51 -3.18 -21.36 4.07
C LEU A 51 -4.16 -20.88 3.00
N ARG A 52 -5.38 -21.43 2.92
CA ARG A 52 -6.36 -21.11 1.87
C ARG A 52 -6.68 -19.61 1.73
N LYS A 53 -6.61 -18.86 2.84
CA LYS A 53 -6.87 -17.40 2.85
C LYS A 53 -5.70 -16.55 2.40
N ILE A 54 -4.51 -17.12 2.22
CA ILE A 54 -3.30 -16.35 2.02
C ILE A 54 -3.31 -15.58 0.71
N THR A 55 -3.83 -16.17 -0.36
CA THR A 55 -3.94 -15.53 -1.67
C THR A 55 -4.85 -14.29 -1.58
N THR A 56 -5.96 -14.39 -0.84
CA THR A 56 -6.86 -13.25 -0.61
C THR A 56 -6.20 -12.16 0.23
N VAL A 57 -5.56 -12.51 1.34
CA VAL A 57 -4.88 -11.53 2.21
C VAL A 57 -3.76 -10.82 1.46
N TYR A 58 -2.96 -11.57 0.70
CA TYR A 58 -1.90 -11.03 -0.14
C TYR A 58 -2.46 -10.12 -1.23
N HIS A 59 -3.53 -10.53 -1.91
CA HIS A 59 -4.18 -9.71 -2.93
C HIS A 59 -4.65 -8.38 -2.34
N THR A 60 -5.33 -8.39 -1.20
CA THR A 60 -5.76 -7.17 -0.50
C THR A 60 -4.58 -6.29 -0.12
N MET A 61 -3.51 -6.86 0.41
CA MET A 61 -2.28 -6.13 0.74
C MET A 61 -1.69 -5.46 -0.50
N MET A 62 -1.57 -6.17 -1.61
CA MET A 62 -1.06 -5.61 -2.87
C MET A 62 -1.94 -4.50 -3.43
N GLN A 63 -3.27 -4.61 -3.35
CA GLN A 63 -4.17 -3.53 -3.77
C GLN A 63 -4.04 -2.30 -2.89
N ALA A 64 -3.92 -2.48 -1.56
CA ALA A 64 -3.68 -1.37 -0.65
C ALA A 64 -2.32 -0.70 -0.92
N SER A 65 -1.26 -1.50 -1.13
CA SER A 65 0.07 -0.98 -1.49
C SER A 65 0.03 -0.20 -2.80
N LYS A 66 -0.65 -0.72 -3.83
CA LYS A 66 -0.84 -0.03 -5.11
C LYS A 66 -1.55 1.31 -4.94
N ALA A 67 -2.67 1.32 -4.22
CA ALA A 67 -3.42 2.55 -3.95
C ALA A 67 -2.56 3.61 -3.23
N VAL A 68 -1.77 3.21 -2.22
CA VAL A 68 -0.84 4.12 -1.56
C VAL A 68 0.22 4.64 -2.54
N MET A 69 0.82 3.78 -3.35
CA MET A 69 1.89 4.20 -4.27
C MET A 69 1.42 5.17 -5.36
N GLU A 70 0.22 4.93 -5.91
CA GLU A 70 -0.34 5.70 -7.03
C GLU A 70 -1.04 6.99 -6.57
N GLU A 71 -1.82 6.95 -5.49
CA GLU A 71 -2.66 8.09 -5.08
C GLU A 71 -1.97 9.05 -4.11
N SER A 72 -0.94 8.59 -3.38
CA SER A 72 -0.31 9.38 -2.30
C SER A 72 0.26 10.72 -2.76
N GLU A 73 0.81 10.80 -3.97
CA GLU A 73 1.39 12.06 -4.48
C GLU A 73 0.32 13.12 -4.72
N GLY A 74 -0.80 12.73 -5.34
CA GLY A 74 -1.92 13.63 -5.58
C GLY A 74 -2.55 14.13 -4.27
N VAL A 75 -2.74 13.23 -3.31
CA VAL A 75 -3.27 13.58 -1.98
C VAL A 75 -2.28 14.47 -1.21
N HIS A 76 -0.99 14.10 -1.16
CA HIS A 76 0.06 14.89 -0.50
C HIS A 76 0.15 16.30 -1.08
N SER A 77 0.11 16.45 -2.40
CA SER A 77 0.13 17.74 -3.08
C SER A 77 -1.08 18.61 -2.68
N LYS A 78 -2.29 18.04 -2.67
CA LYS A 78 -3.51 18.74 -2.23
C LYS A 78 -3.43 19.17 -0.76
N ILE A 79 -2.87 18.32 0.11
CA ILE A 79 -2.67 18.65 1.52
C ILE A 79 -1.70 19.82 1.65
N LEU A 80 -0.55 19.81 0.96
CA LEU A 80 0.43 20.89 1.01
C LEU A 80 -0.13 22.22 0.47
N GLN A 81 -0.88 22.17 -0.64
CA GLN A 81 -1.54 23.36 -1.17
C GLN A 81 -2.55 23.94 -0.19
N THR A 82 -3.36 23.07 0.44
CA THR A 82 -4.35 23.49 1.44
C THR A 82 -3.67 24.07 2.68
N HIS A 83 -2.59 23.42 3.14
CA HIS A 83 -1.76 23.90 4.24
C HIS A 83 -1.18 25.29 3.96
N HIS A 84 -0.63 25.51 2.76
CA HIS A 84 -0.07 26.80 2.38
C HIS A 84 -1.14 27.91 2.39
N ARG A 85 -2.31 27.67 1.78
CA ARG A 85 -3.43 28.61 1.81
C ARG A 85 -3.95 28.86 3.23
N ALA A 86 -3.98 27.83 4.08
CA ALA A 86 -4.39 27.96 5.47
C ALA A 86 -3.40 28.82 6.27
N MET A 87 -2.09 28.68 6.02
CA MET A 87 -1.07 29.53 6.63
C MET A 87 -1.26 31.00 6.25
N GLU A 88 -1.43 31.30 4.96
CA GLU A 88 -1.70 32.67 4.48
C GLU A 88 -2.98 33.25 5.11
N PHE A 89 -4.04 32.44 5.22
CA PHE A 89 -5.27 32.86 5.89
C PHE A 89 -5.06 33.11 7.38
N HIS A 90 -4.30 32.26 8.07
CA HIS A 90 -4.01 32.37 9.49
C HIS A 90 -3.29 33.68 9.85
N GLU A 91 -2.39 34.18 8.99
CA GLU A 91 -1.74 35.49 9.17
C GLU A 91 -2.74 36.65 9.29
N HIS A 92 -3.89 36.54 8.61
CA HIS A 92 -4.92 37.58 8.57
C HIS A 92 -6.12 37.29 9.49
N LEU A 93 -6.21 36.06 10.01
CA LEU A 93 -7.38 35.56 10.74
C LEU A 93 -7.75 36.42 11.93
N GLN A 94 -6.77 36.82 12.74
CA GLN A 94 -7.02 37.64 13.93
C GLN A 94 -7.66 38.99 13.57
N THR A 95 -7.15 39.63 12.52
CA THR A 95 -7.66 40.92 12.03
C THR A 95 -9.05 40.77 11.44
N LEU A 96 -9.29 39.74 10.61
CA LEU A 96 -10.59 39.48 9.99
C LEU A 96 -11.66 39.17 11.04
N ALA A 97 -11.37 38.28 11.99
CA ALA A 97 -12.29 37.95 13.06
C ALA A 97 -12.59 39.16 13.96
N GLY A 98 -11.60 40.04 14.18
CA GLY A 98 -11.80 41.30 14.89
C GLY A 98 -12.75 42.27 14.17
N LYS A 99 -12.68 42.36 12.84
CA LYS A 99 -13.60 43.17 12.00
C LYS A 99 -15.03 42.64 12.08
N GLU A 100 -15.21 41.32 12.16
CA GLU A 100 -16.50 40.65 12.36
C GLU A 100 -17.00 40.70 13.83
N GLY A 101 -16.33 41.46 14.70
CA GLY A 101 -16.76 41.66 16.09
C GLY A 101 -16.38 40.53 17.05
N ILE A 102 -15.60 39.52 16.62
CA ILE A 102 -15.09 38.47 17.50
C ILE A 102 -13.87 39.01 18.28
N LYS A 103 -13.94 39.00 19.60
CA LYS A 103 -12.91 39.60 20.48
C LYS A 103 -12.60 38.74 21.70
N GLY A 104 -11.49 39.06 22.36
CA GLY A 104 -11.08 38.47 23.65
C GLY A 104 -10.87 36.96 23.58
N ARG A 105 -11.30 36.23 24.62
CA ARG A 105 -11.10 34.78 24.73
C ARG A 105 -11.66 33.98 23.55
N LYS A 106 -12.78 34.42 22.94
CA LYS A 106 -13.36 33.76 21.77
C LYS A 106 -12.45 33.88 20.54
N LEU A 107 -11.83 35.05 20.35
CA LEU A 107 -10.87 35.28 19.27
C LEU A 107 -9.62 34.42 19.44
N ASN A 108 -9.01 34.45 20.63
CA ASN A 108 -7.78 33.70 20.90
C ASN A 108 -8.00 32.20 20.67
N ARG A 109 -9.12 31.64 21.17
CA ARG A 109 -9.45 30.23 20.97
C ARG A 109 -9.67 29.88 19.50
N ALA A 110 -10.27 30.78 18.71
CA ALA A 110 -10.47 30.55 17.29
C ALA A 110 -9.13 30.53 16.53
N VAL A 111 -8.22 31.47 16.84
CA VAL A 111 -6.89 31.51 16.25
C VAL A 111 -6.08 30.26 16.63
N GLU A 112 -6.00 29.93 17.92
CA GLU A 112 -5.30 28.73 18.42
C GLU A 112 -5.84 27.45 17.81
N SER A 113 -7.18 27.31 17.73
CA SER A 113 -7.82 26.15 17.10
C SER A 113 -7.46 26.06 15.62
N PHE A 114 -7.36 27.19 14.92
CA PHE A 114 -6.96 27.21 13.53
C PHE A 114 -5.48 26.83 13.34
N SER A 115 -4.59 27.33 14.22
CA SER A 115 -3.18 26.92 14.22
C SER A 115 -3.03 25.41 14.41
N TRP A 116 -3.82 24.81 15.31
CA TRP A 116 -3.79 23.37 15.50
C TRP A 116 -4.32 22.63 14.25
N ASN A 117 -5.38 23.10 13.59
CA ASN A 117 -5.82 22.49 12.32
C ASN A 117 -4.72 22.48 11.25
N ILE A 118 -3.92 23.56 11.14
CA ILE A 118 -2.76 23.62 10.23
C ILE A 118 -1.72 22.55 10.60
N THR A 119 -1.35 22.44 11.88
CA THR A 119 -0.33 21.46 12.29
C THR A 119 -0.82 20.01 12.14
N ILE A 120 -2.10 19.71 12.39
CA ILE A 120 -2.69 18.39 12.08
C ILE A 120 -2.53 18.11 10.59
N LEU A 121 -2.91 19.07 9.75
CA LEU A 121 -2.88 18.92 8.30
C LEU A 121 -1.45 18.67 7.79
N LYS A 122 -0.45 19.40 8.31
CA LYS A 122 0.96 19.14 8.01
C LYS A 122 1.40 17.75 8.45
N GLY A 123 1.00 17.33 9.65
CA GLY A 123 1.29 15.99 10.17
C GLY A 123 0.72 14.88 9.29
N GLN A 124 -0.48 15.04 8.74
CA GLN A 124 -1.06 14.08 7.79
C GLN A 124 -0.25 13.98 6.50
N ALA A 125 0.30 15.09 5.99
CA ALA A 125 1.19 15.06 4.82
C ALA A 125 2.45 14.22 5.12
N ASP A 126 3.06 14.45 6.29
CA ASP A 126 4.29 13.75 6.68
C ASP A 126 4.04 12.26 6.91
N LEU A 127 2.92 11.89 7.54
CA LEU A 127 2.49 10.50 7.68
C LEU A 127 2.32 9.84 6.32
N LEU A 128 1.59 10.46 5.39
CA LEU A 128 1.38 9.89 4.06
C LEU A 128 2.69 9.68 3.29
N LYS A 129 3.63 10.62 3.40
CA LYS A 129 4.95 10.51 2.79
C LYS A 129 5.75 9.35 3.41
N HIS A 130 5.68 9.19 4.72
CA HIS A 130 6.31 8.09 5.44
C HIS A 130 5.71 6.73 5.04
N GLU A 131 4.38 6.60 5.06
CA GLU A 131 3.68 5.37 4.66
C GLU A 131 4.01 4.96 3.22
N LYS A 132 4.12 5.91 2.29
CA LYS A 132 4.57 5.62 0.92
C LYS A 132 5.97 5.01 0.90
N ALA A 133 6.90 5.57 1.68
CA ALA A 133 8.27 5.08 1.76
C ALA A 133 8.35 3.65 2.36
N GLU A 134 7.55 3.39 3.41
CA GLU A 134 7.43 2.06 4.02
C GLU A 134 6.86 1.03 3.03
N VAL A 135 5.80 1.37 2.28
CA VAL A 135 5.25 0.49 1.25
C VAL A 135 6.27 0.21 0.14
N GLN A 136 7.03 1.23 -0.28
CA GLN A 136 8.09 1.05 -1.28
C GLN A 136 9.18 0.08 -0.78
N GLU A 137 9.54 0.15 0.49
CA GLU A 137 10.51 -0.76 1.09
C GLU A 137 9.94 -2.17 1.27
N LEU A 138 8.68 -2.30 1.68
CA LEU A 138 7.95 -3.57 1.76
C LEU A 138 7.98 -4.31 0.42
N LEU A 139 7.75 -3.62 -0.70
CA LEU A 139 7.78 -4.23 -2.03
C LEU A 139 9.18 -4.73 -2.41
N LYS A 140 10.25 -4.03 -2.02
CA LYS A 140 11.63 -4.52 -2.23
C LYS A 140 11.91 -5.76 -1.39
N GLN A 141 11.56 -5.72 -0.10
CA GLN A 141 11.75 -6.83 0.82
C GLN A 141 11.01 -8.08 0.35
N LEU A 142 9.77 -7.92 -0.13
CA LEU A 142 8.98 -8.99 -0.73
C LEU A 142 9.70 -9.63 -1.94
N ASN A 143 10.20 -8.81 -2.87
CA ASN A 143 10.94 -9.29 -4.04
C ASN A 143 12.18 -10.10 -3.62
N CYS A 144 13.01 -9.54 -2.74
CA CYS A 144 14.21 -10.22 -2.24
C CYS A 144 13.88 -11.53 -1.51
N ALA A 145 12.84 -11.52 -0.66
CA ALA A 145 12.43 -12.69 0.10
C ALA A 145 11.85 -13.80 -0.79
N ALA A 146 11.07 -13.45 -1.81
CA ALA A 146 10.51 -14.41 -2.76
C ALA A 146 11.62 -15.09 -3.59
N GLN A 147 12.63 -14.34 -4.02
CA GLN A 147 13.81 -14.88 -4.70
C GLN A 147 14.62 -15.79 -3.76
N THR A 148 14.88 -15.35 -2.53
CA THR A 148 15.62 -16.13 -1.52
C THR A 148 14.92 -17.45 -1.17
N ALA A 149 13.59 -17.44 -1.15
CA ALA A 149 12.76 -18.63 -0.89
C ALA A 149 12.55 -19.53 -2.12
N ASN A 150 13.13 -19.21 -3.28
CA ASN A 150 12.88 -19.90 -4.55
C ASN A 150 11.38 -19.96 -4.93
N LEU A 151 10.63 -18.92 -4.57
CA LEU A 151 9.19 -18.81 -4.85
C LEU A 151 8.90 -17.92 -6.06
N SER A 152 9.90 -17.50 -6.84
CA SER A 152 9.69 -16.69 -8.04
C SER A 152 9.33 -17.54 -9.26
N LEU A 153 8.35 -17.12 -10.05
CA LEU A 153 8.07 -17.73 -11.35
C LEU A 153 9.28 -17.59 -12.28
N SER A 154 9.53 -18.64 -13.07
CA SER A 154 10.54 -18.56 -14.13
C SER A 154 10.09 -17.58 -15.24
N PRO A 155 11.03 -16.87 -15.89
CA PRO A 155 10.70 -15.95 -16.97
C PRO A 155 9.91 -16.58 -18.14
N ASN A 156 10.12 -17.87 -18.39
CA ASN A 156 9.43 -18.61 -19.45
C ASN A 156 7.96 -18.86 -19.06
N THR A 157 7.71 -19.23 -17.80
CA THR A 157 6.36 -19.45 -17.27
C THR A 157 5.54 -18.16 -17.23
N VAL A 158 6.19 -17.01 -16.98
CA VAL A 158 5.53 -15.69 -17.02
C VAL A 158 5.05 -15.35 -18.43
N LYS A 159 5.88 -15.60 -19.47
CA LYS A 159 5.53 -15.32 -20.87
C LYS A 159 4.37 -16.16 -21.37
N GLU A 160 4.37 -17.46 -21.11
CA GLU A 160 3.28 -18.37 -21.50
C GLU A 160 1.94 -17.98 -20.86
N ARG A 161 1.96 -17.58 -19.59
CA ARG A 161 0.73 -17.18 -18.87
C ARG A 161 0.15 -15.86 -19.38
N ARG A 162 0.99 -14.88 -19.72
CA ARG A 162 0.51 -13.62 -20.32
C ARG A 162 -0.12 -13.85 -21.69
N ALA A 163 0.50 -14.69 -22.54
CA ALA A 163 -0.06 -15.05 -23.84
C ALA A 163 -1.44 -15.72 -23.73
N ASN A 164 -1.65 -16.57 -22.72
CA ASN A 164 -2.97 -17.18 -22.47
C ASN A 164 -4.00 -16.20 -21.89
N GLN A 165 -3.57 -15.18 -21.14
CA GLN A 165 -4.47 -14.20 -20.54
C GLN A 165 -4.97 -13.17 -21.57
N ASP A 166 -4.10 -12.69 -22.47
CA ASP A 166 -4.48 -11.83 -23.61
C ASP A 166 -5.38 -12.57 -24.62
N SER A 167 -5.24 -13.89 -24.73
CA SER A 167 -6.10 -14.73 -25.57
C SER A 167 -7.52 -14.92 -24.98
N SER A 168 -7.69 -14.70 -23.68
CA SER A 168 -8.97 -14.89 -22.98
C SER A 168 -9.80 -13.61 -22.88
N ASP A 169 -9.18 -12.43 -23.02
CA ASP A 169 -9.85 -11.12 -22.96
C ASP A 169 -10.28 -10.61 -24.35
N GLY A 170 -9.81 -11.24 -25.44
CA GLY A 170 -10.17 -10.92 -26.82
C GLY A 170 -11.48 -11.52 -27.34
N GLY A 171 -12.34 -12.02 -26.44
CA GLY A 171 -13.52 -12.83 -26.78
C GLY A 171 -14.81 -12.33 -26.14
N LEU A 172 -15.05 -11.02 -26.08
CA LEU A 172 -16.35 -10.44 -25.70
C LEU A 172 -16.60 -9.11 -26.43
N ASP A 173 -16.35 -9.11 -27.73
CA ASP A 173 -17.12 -8.27 -28.66
C ASP A 173 -17.82 -9.23 -29.60
N VAL A 174 -19.16 -9.20 -29.64
CA VAL A 174 -20.03 -9.53 -30.79
C VAL A 174 -21.51 -9.54 -30.33
N TRP A 175 -22.19 -8.44 -30.73
CA TRP A 175 -23.63 -8.04 -30.70
C TRP A 175 -24.27 -7.58 -29.38
#